data_AF-A0A8I6TBM9-F1
#
_entry.id   AF-A0A8I6TBM9-F1
#
_cell.length_a   1.000
_cell.length_b   1.000
_cell.length_c   1.000
_cell.angle_alpha   90.00
_cell.angle_beta   90.00
_cell.angle_gamma   90.00
#
_symmetry.space_group_name_H-M   'P 1'
#
loop_
_entity.id
_entity.type
_entity.pdbx_description
1 polymer ?
#
loop_
_entity_poly.entity_id
_entity_poly.type
_entity_poly.pdbx_seq_one_letter_code
_entity_poly.pdbx_strand_id
1 'polypeptide(L)'
;MSVRTPSDFLTQYKSISNKLKKKFLRKPNASEPSDQFASLAAQCERFDLPQYAALSWLAVAKCESSLEHPNEEATALVKAGRLFLQADSRNIIGCDEHLQGAVSCLRQAEKLWGPDNALSVSLCLEMGETLRKSSPHIAIMYLSRACDLLQHSPPMLLNAQGKLASVKISAGDYHGALSVFTDMVGTVQKITLSPFGVYTDVLVRCEISRVLLILLLRPTPQTISPELAKLVEKYTWVSAPDQKTKSLLSEELFFLLQSLVMACQCQELDAIIELESDLWKYFCNEQKELLECIVEEMNNSEK
;
A
#
# COMPACT_ATOMS: atom_id res chain seq x y z
N MET A 1 33.11 -20.53 22.42
CA MET A 1 32.22 -19.40 22.08
C MET A 1 30.98 -19.54 22.94
N SER A 2 30.81 -18.67 23.95
CA SER A 2 29.64 -18.73 24.84
C SER A 2 28.42 -18.23 24.07
N VAL A 3 27.41 -19.07 23.92
CA VAL A 3 26.10 -18.68 23.38
C VAL A 3 25.51 -17.67 24.37
N ARG A 4 25.46 -16.38 24.00
CA ARG A 4 24.84 -15.33 24.82
C ARG A 4 23.34 -15.55 24.78
N THR A 5 22.72 -15.75 25.93
CA THR A 5 21.29 -15.99 26.05
C THR A 5 20.50 -14.66 26.03
N PRO A 6 19.18 -14.67 25.73
CA PRO A 6 18.33 -13.47 25.80
C PRO A 6 18.43 -12.68 27.12
N SER A 7 18.70 -13.39 28.22
CA SER A 7 18.95 -12.81 29.54
C SER A 7 20.18 -11.89 29.57
N ASP A 8 21.21 -12.18 28.78
CA ASP A 8 22.44 -11.39 28.71
C ASP A 8 22.21 -10.07 27.97
N PHE A 9 21.33 -10.07 26.96
CA PHE A 9 20.97 -8.83 26.24
C PHE A 9 20.12 -7.90 27.11
N LEU A 10 19.15 -8.45 27.86
CA LEU A 10 18.32 -7.68 28.77
C LEU A 10 19.12 -7.08 29.93
N THR A 11 20.11 -7.81 30.45
CA THR A 11 20.99 -7.29 31.51
C THR A 11 21.91 -6.20 30.97
N GLN A 12 22.47 -6.36 29.76
CA GLN A 12 23.24 -5.31 29.08
C GLN A 12 22.38 -4.06 28.85
N TYR A 13 21.17 -4.22 28.30
CA TYR A 13 20.21 -3.13 28.10
C TYR A 13 19.93 -2.37 29.41
N LYS A 14 19.57 -3.09 30.48
CA LYS A 14 19.33 -2.50 31.81
C LYS A 14 20.57 -1.77 32.36
N SER A 15 21.76 -2.32 32.13
CA SER A 15 23.01 -1.70 32.59
C SER A 15 23.26 -0.35 31.90
N ILE A 16 23.02 -0.26 30.59
CA ILE A 16 23.18 0.97 29.81
C ILE A 16 22.12 1.98 30.24
N SER A 17 20.85 1.57 30.38
CA SER A 17 19.78 2.45 30.87
C SER A 17 20.05 3.00 32.28
N ASN A 18 20.62 2.19 33.18
CA ASN A 18 20.96 2.62 34.53
C ASN A 18 22.14 3.60 34.54
N LYS A 19 23.13 3.44 33.65
CA LYS A 19 24.20 4.42 33.45
C LYS A 19 23.66 5.75 32.94
N LEU A 20 22.71 5.71 32.00
CA LEU A 20 22.03 6.90 31.49
C LEU A 20 21.30 7.66 32.60
N LYS A 21 20.47 6.96 33.41
CA LYS A 21 19.72 7.55 34.53
C LYS A 21 20.63 8.20 35.59
N LYS A 22 21.76 7.56 35.93
CA LYS A 22 22.73 8.10 36.90
C LYS A 22 23.49 9.32 36.37
N LYS A 23 23.77 9.36 35.07
CA LYS A 23 24.46 10.48 34.40
C LYS A 23 23.53 11.67 34.12
N PHE A 24 22.22 11.48 34.05
CA PHE A 24 21.21 12.55 33.81
C PHE A 24 21.25 13.70 34.83
N LEU A 25 21.80 13.48 36.03
CA LEU A 25 21.97 14.51 37.07
C LEU A 25 23.14 15.50 36.81
N ARG A 26 24.00 15.24 35.82
CA ARG A 26 25.06 16.16 35.36
C ARG A 26 25.08 16.12 33.84
N LYS A 27 24.54 17.14 33.15
CA LYS A 27 24.46 17.30 31.67
C LYS A 27 25.28 16.23 30.92
N PRO A 28 24.70 15.06 30.63
CA PRO A 28 25.50 13.95 30.14
C PRO A 28 25.62 14.04 28.62
N ASN A 29 26.80 13.74 28.10
CA ASN A 29 26.96 13.42 26.69
C ASN A 29 26.17 12.14 26.40
N ALA A 30 24.99 12.26 25.81
CA ALA A 30 24.13 11.13 25.45
C ALA A 30 24.65 10.34 24.22
N SER A 31 25.76 10.77 23.61
CA SER A 31 26.41 10.11 22.48
C SER A 31 27.00 8.73 22.83
N GLU A 32 27.75 8.61 23.93
CA GLU A 32 28.34 7.33 24.34
C GLU A 32 27.27 6.24 24.64
N PRO A 33 26.17 6.55 25.36
CA PRO A 33 25.04 5.62 25.48
C PRO A 33 24.37 5.28 24.14
N SER A 34 24.26 6.24 23.21
CA SER A 34 23.70 6.03 21.87
C SER A 34 24.49 4.95 21.12
N ASP A 35 25.83 5.07 21.08
CA ASP A 35 26.72 4.09 20.45
C ASP A 35 26.63 2.70 21.11
N GLN A 36 26.51 2.66 22.44
CA GLN A 36 26.35 1.40 23.19
C GLN A 36 25.03 0.70 22.82
N PHE A 37 23.92 1.44 22.71
CA PHE A 37 22.64 0.87 22.27
C PHE A 37 22.66 0.44 20.80
N ALA A 38 23.31 1.20 19.91
CA ALA A 38 23.48 0.81 18.50
C ALA A 38 24.29 -0.49 18.36
N SER A 39 25.37 -0.64 19.15
CA SER A 39 26.17 -1.86 19.18
C SER A 39 25.41 -3.08 19.72
N LEU A 40 24.50 -2.85 20.68
CA LEU A 40 23.62 -3.88 21.23
C LEU A 40 22.58 -4.30 20.19
N ALA A 41 22.00 -3.33 19.48
CA ALA A 41 21.04 -3.58 18.42
C ALA A 41 21.64 -4.44 17.30
N ALA A 42 22.85 -4.09 16.83
CA ALA A 42 23.58 -4.86 15.83
C ALA A 42 23.91 -6.29 16.30
N GLN A 43 24.13 -6.51 17.60
CA GLN A 43 24.28 -7.86 18.15
C GLN A 43 22.94 -8.61 18.12
N CYS A 44 21.85 -8.00 18.58
CA CYS A 44 20.52 -8.61 18.55
C CYS A 44 20.10 -9.01 17.12
N GLU A 45 20.42 -8.19 16.12
CA GLU A 45 20.20 -8.51 14.70
C GLU A 45 21.01 -9.75 14.25
N ARG A 46 22.27 -9.88 14.68
CA ARG A 46 23.10 -11.07 14.37
C ARG A 46 22.55 -12.35 14.99
N PHE A 47 21.88 -12.25 16.14
CA PHE A 47 21.24 -13.39 16.81
C PHE A 47 19.79 -13.60 16.38
N ASP A 48 19.33 -12.89 15.34
CA ASP A 48 17.99 -12.99 14.76
C ASP A 48 16.83 -12.69 15.75
N LEU A 49 17.07 -11.72 16.63
CA LEU A 49 16.15 -11.27 17.68
C LEU A 49 15.59 -9.85 17.37
N PRO A 50 14.67 -9.71 16.40
CA PRO A 50 14.24 -8.40 15.89
C PRO A 50 13.53 -7.53 16.93
N GLN A 51 12.73 -8.11 17.83
CA GLN A 51 12.04 -7.36 18.89
C GLN A 51 13.02 -6.64 19.84
N TYR A 52 14.09 -7.32 20.26
CA TYR A 52 15.10 -6.73 21.16
C TYR A 52 16.01 -5.74 20.44
N ALA A 53 16.28 -5.97 19.14
CA ALA A 53 16.96 -5.00 18.31
C ALA A 53 16.14 -3.70 18.17
N ALA A 54 14.84 -3.80 17.91
CA ALA A 54 13.93 -2.66 17.80
C ALA A 54 13.87 -1.83 19.09
N LEU A 55 13.78 -2.47 20.26
CA LEU A 55 13.84 -1.79 21.57
C LEU A 55 15.17 -1.06 21.79
N SER A 56 16.27 -1.63 21.30
CA SER A 56 17.60 -1.01 21.39
C SER A 56 17.68 0.24 20.50
N TRP A 57 17.17 0.18 19.27
CA TRP A 57 17.08 1.34 18.37
C TRP A 57 16.12 2.42 18.87
N LEU A 58 15.04 2.06 19.56
CA LEU A 58 14.19 3.02 20.28
C LEU A 58 14.95 3.78 21.38
N ALA A 59 15.87 3.12 22.07
CA ALA A 59 16.72 3.77 23.06
C ALA A 59 17.74 4.72 22.41
N VAL A 60 18.29 4.36 21.23
CA VAL A 60 19.12 5.25 20.40
C VAL A 60 18.34 6.51 20.02
N ALA A 61 17.12 6.37 19.49
CA ALA A 61 16.29 7.50 19.11
C ALA A 61 16.04 8.48 20.28
N LYS A 62 15.79 7.95 21.49
CA LYS A 62 15.65 8.78 22.70
C LYS A 62 16.94 9.52 23.08
N CYS A 63 18.10 8.92 22.83
CA CYS A 63 19.39 9.58 23.07
C CYS A 63 19.61 10.71 22.06
N GLU A 64 19.38 10.46 20.77
CA GLU A 64 19.51 11.50 19.72
C GLU A 64 18.51 12.65 19.90
N SER A 65 17.29 12.35 20.38
CA SER A 65 16.31 13.37 20.73
C SER A 65 16.82 14.30 21.84
N SER A 66 17.55 13.74 22.83
CA SER A 66 18.17 14.55 23.89
C SER A 66 19.40 15.34 23.43
N LEU A 67 19.98 14.98 22.27
CA LEU A 67 21.09 15.69 21.62
C LEU A 67 20.61 16.70 20.57
N GLU A 68 19.29 16.80 20.35
CA GLU A 68 18.67 17.67 19.32
C GLU A 68 19.15 17.35 17.90
N HIS A 69 19.35 16.07 17.59
CA HIS A 69 19.69 15.56 16.26
C HIS A 69 18.46 14.95 15.56
N PRO A 70 17.61 15.75 14.89
CA PRO A 70 16.29 15.28 14.42
C PRO A 70 16.38 14.26 13.27
N ASN A 71 17.41 14.33 12.42
CA ASN A 71 17.58 13.40 11.31
C ASN A 71 18.05 12.03 11.80
N GLU A 72 19.02 12.02 12.71
CA GLU A 72 19.54 10.83 13.35
C GLU A 72 18.45 10.15 14.20
N GLU A 73 17.66 10.93 14.96
CA GLU A 73 16.48 10.43 15.67
C GLU A 73 15.50 9.74 14.71
N ALA A 74 15.13 10.40 13.62
CA ALA A 74 14.18 9.84 12.66
C ALA A 74 14.71 8.58 11.96
N THR A 75 16.00 8.52 11.61
CA THR A 75 16.59 7.31 11.02
C THR A 75 16.63 6.14 12.01
N ALA A 76 16.90 6.40 13.30
CA ALA A 76 16.87 5.38 14.34
C ALA A 76 15.44 4.86 14.57
N LEU A 77 14.43 5.75 14.53
CA LEU A 77 13.02 5.38 14.61
C LEU A 77 12.57 4.52 13.43
N VAL A 78 13.01 4.82 12.20
CA VAL A 78 12.71 4.00 11.02
C VAL A 78 13.34 2.61 11.13
N LYS A 79 14.59 2.51 11.60
CA LYS A 79 15.23 1.21 11.86
C LYS A 79 14.45 0.39 12.91
N ALA A 80 14.05 1.03 14.00
CA ALA A 80 13.21 0.38 15.02
C ALA A 80 11.88 -0.11 14.44
N GLY A 81 11.20 0.73 13.65
CA GLY A 81 9.94 0.39 12.99
C GLY A 81 10.05 -0.83 12.07
N ARG A 82 11.06 -0.87 11.19
CA ARG A 82 11.31 -2.01 10.29
C ARG A 82 11.55 -3.32 11.05
N LEU A 83 12.31 -3.26 12.15
CA LEU A 83 12.57 -4.44 12.98
C LEU A 83 11.31 -4.90 13.73
N PHE A 84 10.44 -3.99 14.15
CA PHE A 84 9.13 -4.37 14.71
C PHE A 84 8.23 -5.04 13.67
N LEU A 85 8.20 -4.58 12.42
CA LEU A 85 7.45 -5.25 11.35
C LEU A 85 8.02 -6.64 11.03
N GLN A 86 9.34 -6.79 11.08
CA GLN A 86 9.99 -8.10 10.94
C GLN A 86 9.60 -9.03 12.10
N ALA A 87 9.54 -8.51 13.33
CA ALA A 87 9.07 -9.27 14.48
C ALA A 87 7.59 -9.64 14.35
N ASP A 88 6.76 -8.74 13.84
CA ASP A 88 5.33 -8.94 13.59
C ASP A 88 5.08 -10.04 12.56
N SER A 89 5.82 -10.04 11.44
CA SER A 89 5.71 -11.12 10.42
C SER A 89 6.07 -12.50 10.94
N ARG A 90 6.85 -12.58 12.03
CA ARG A 90 7.23 -13.83 12.70
C ARG A 90 6.30 -14.16 13.88
N ASN A 91 5.42 -13.24 14.26
CA ASN A 91 4.55 -13.41 15.39
C ASN A 91 3.40 -14.33 15.02
N ILE A 92 3.46 -15.58 15.49
CA ILE A 92 2.41 -16.58 15.28
C ILE A 92 1.19 -16.30 16.19
N ILE A 93 1.39 -15.51 17.26
CA ILE A 93 0.41 -15.37 18.36
C ILE A 93 -0.55 -14.19 18.15
N GLY A 94 -0.42 -13.42 17.05
CA GLY A 94 -1.42 -12.40 16.68
C GLY A 94 -1.52 -11.23 17.67
N CYS A 95 -0.46 -10.91 18.40
CA CYS A 95 -0.44 -9.73 19.26
C CYS A 95 0.03 -8.50 18.46
N ASP A 96 -0.87 -7.53 18.30
CA ASP A 96 -0.64 -6.26 17.57
C ASP A 96 0.37 -5.32 18.24
N GLU A 97 1.00 -5.70 19.35
CA GLU A 97 1.94 -4.84 20.09
C GLU A 97 3.14 -4.43 19.23
N HIS A 98 3.63 -5.34 18.36
CA HIS A 98 4.74 -5.05 17.45
C HIS A 98 4.30 -4.13 16.32
N LEU A 99 3.13 -4.39 15.72
CA LEU A 99 2.55 -3.53 14.69
C LEU A 99 2.26 -2.11 15.20
N GLN A 100 1.64 -1.97 16.36
CA GLN A 100 1.38 -0.67 16.99
C GLN A 100 2.68 0.06 17.34
N GLY A 101 3.67 -0.67 17.85
CA GLY A 101 5.01 -0.15 18.11
C GLY A 101 5.66 0.39 16.83
N ALA A 102 5.62 -0.37 15.73
CA ALA A 102 6.14 0.06 14.44
C ALA A 102 5.44 1.34 13.94
N VAL A 103 4.11 1.34 13.89
CA VAL A 103 3.28 2.47 13.43
C VAL A 103 3.58 3.75 14.22
N SER A 104 3.71 3.65 15.55
CA SER A 104 4.06 4.80 16.40
C SER A 104 5.46 5.35 16.08
N CYS A 105 6.46 4.49 15.93
CA CYS A 105 7.83 4.91 15.63
C CYS A 105 7.89 5.65 14.29
N LEU A 106 7.21 5.11 13.29
CA LEU A 106 7.23 5.62 11.93
C LEU A 106 6.46 6.94 11.80
N ARG A 107 5.32 7.06 12.48
CA ARG A 107 4.58 8.32 12.56
C ARG A 107 5.40 9.42 13.23
N GLN A 108 6.19 9.08 14.24
CA GLN A 108 7.12 10.03 14.86
C GLN A 108 8.25 10.43 13.89
N ALA A 109 8.81 9.48 13.14
CA ALA A 109 9.82 9.78 12.11
C ALA A 109 9.27 10.70 11.00
N GLU A 110 8.05 10.44 10.50
CA GLU A 110 7.38 11.32 9.52
C GLU A 110 7.20 12.74 10.08
N LYS A 111 6.81 12.88 11.35
CA LYS A 111 6.64 14.18 12.00
C LYS A 111 7.96 14.95 12.11
N LEU A 112 9.07 14.27 12.32
CA LEU A 112 10.40 14.89 12.42
C LEU A 112 10.92 15.36 11.06
N TRP A 113 10.71 14.56 10.01
CA TRP A 113 11.13 14.92 8.65
C TRP A 113 10.24 15.97 7.99
N GLY A 114 8.98 16.08 8.42
CA GLY A 114 8.01 16.98 7.83
C GLY A 114 7.36 16.44 6.55
N PRO A 115 6.29 17.11 6.08
CA PRO A 115 5.48 16.64 4.93
C PRO A 115 6.22 16.77 3.59
N ASP A 116 7.10 17.76 3.43
CA ASP A 116 7.73 18.06 2.13
C ASP A 116 8.97 17.20 1.85
N ASN A 117 9.35 16.30 2.76
CA ASN A 117 10.53 15.49 2.61
C ASN A 117 10.25 14.24 1.77
N ALA A 118 11.03 14.03 0.71
CA ALA A 118 10.97 12.81 -0.13
C ALA A 118 11.17 11.53 0.70
N LEU A 119 11.91 11.59 1.81
CA LEU A 119 12.09 10.47 2.72
C LEU A 119 10.78 10.03 3.36
N SER A 120 9.93 10.97 3.79
CA SER A 120 8.60 10.71 4.36
C SER A 120 7.70 9.96 3.36
N VAL A 121 7.73 10.38 2.09
CA VAL A 121 6.98 9.72 1.01
C VAL A 121 7.49 8.30 0.78
N SER A 122 8.81 8.13 0.67
CA SER A 122 9.42 6.82 0.45
C SER A 122 9.09 5.83 1.57
N LEU A 123 9.08 6.33 2.82
CA LEU A 123 8.70 5.55 3.98
C LEU A 123 7.23 5.12 3.90
N CYS A 124 6.31 6.04 3.59
CA CYS A 124 4.88 5.70 3.47
C CYS A 124 4.63 4.65 2.37
N LEU A 125 5.34 4.72 1.25
CA LEU A 125 5.22 3.72 0.17
C LEU A 125 5.77 2.35 0.56
N GLU A 126 6.92 2.30 1.24
CA GLU A 126 7.50 1.06 1.78
C GLU A 126 6.56 0.42 2.81
N MET A 127 5.99 1.24 3.69
CA MET A 127 5.05 0.78 4.71
C MET A 127 3.76 0.24 4.10
N GLY A 128 3.22 0.91 3.09
CA GLY A 128 2.07 0.44 2.33
C GLY A 128 2.30 -0.94 1.70
N GLU A 129 3.50 -1.17 1.15
CA GLU A 129 3.84 -2.44 0.51
C GLU A 129 4.01 -3.58 1.54
N THR A 130 4.75 -3.32 2.62
CA THR A 130 5.03 -4.33 3.65
C THR A 130 3.76 -4.73 4.40
N LEU A 131 2.87 -3.79 4.66
CA LEU A 131 1.62 -4.01 5.39
C LEU A 131 0.47 -4.54 4.52
N ARG A 132 0.64 -4.61 3.19
CA ARG A 132 -0.41 -5.07 2.27
C ARG A 132 -0.98 -6.44 2.65
N LYS A 133 -0.11 -7.36 3.10
CA LYS A 133 -0.51 -8.74 3.46
C LYS A 133 -0.97 -8.88 4.92
N SER A 134 -0.30 -8.19 5.85
CA SER A 134 -0.56 -8.34 7.28
C SER A 134 -1.81 -7.55 7.72
N SER A 135 -1.92 -6.30 7.26
CA SER A 135 -2.95 -5.37 7.73
C SER A 135 -3.33 -4.38 6.61
N PRO A 136 -4.25 -4.76 5.70
CA PRO A 136 -4.57 -3.95 4.52
C PRO A 136 -5.15 -2.58 4.87
N HIS A 137 -5.91 -2.45 5.96
CA HIS A 137 -6.48 -1.17 6.39
C HIS A 137 -5.41 -0.12 6.75
N ILE A 138 -4.34 -0.53 7.45
CA ILE A 138 -3.23 0.36 7.81
C ILE A 138 -2.43 0.71 6.56
N ALA A 139 -2.22 -0.26 5.65
CA ALA A 139 -1.59 -0.02 4.37
C ALA A 139 -2.32 1.04 3.53
N ILE A 140 -3.66 1.00 3.49
CA ILE A 140 -4.49 2.00 2.82
C ILE A 140 -4.24 3.40 3.38
N MET A 141 -4.18 3.55 4.71
CA MET A 141 -3.92 4.85 5.34
C MET A 141 -2.56 5.45 4.96
N TYR A 142 -1.50 4.62 4.94
CA TYR A 142 -0.16 5.10 4.56
C TYR A 142 -0.05 5.39 3.06
N LEU A 143 -0.69 4.59 2.21
CA LEU A 143 -0.69 4.82 0.77
C LEU A 143 -1.53 6.04 0.40
N SER A 144 -2.67 6.29 1.04
CA SER A 144 -3.46 7.51 0.83
C SER A 144 -2.65 8.74 1.25
N ARG A 145 -1.95 8.65 2.40
CA ARG A 145 -1.05 9.70 2.86
C ARG A 145 0.08 9.97 1.85
N ALA A 146 0.69 8.92 1.29
CA ALA A 146 1.71 9.06 0.26
C ALA A 146 1.17 9.77 -1.00
N CYS A 147 -0.06 9.47 -1.42
CA CYS A 147 -0.72 10.17 -2.52
C CYS A 147 -0.92 11.66 -2.24
N ASP A 148 -1.29 12.04 -1.01
CA ASP A 148 -1.45 13.45 -0.62
C ASP A 148 -0.14 14.23 -0.70
N LEU A 149 0.97 13.62 -0.27
CA LEU A 149 2.30 14.24 -0.34
C LEU A 149 2.84 14.33 -1.78
N LEU A 150 2.43 13.41 -2.66
CA LEU A 150 2.88 13.32 -4.05
C LEU A 150 2.10 14.19 -5.04
N GLN A 151 1.17 15.04 -4.57
CA GLN A 151 0.35 15.89 -5.46
C GLN A 151 1.18 16.75 -6.42
N HIS A 152 2.40 17.14 -6.03
CA HIS A 152 3.31 17.95 -6.86
C HIS A 152 4.10 17.14 -7.89
N SER A 153 4.06 15.81 -7.84
CA SER A 153 4.80 14.90 -8.74
C SER A 153 3.86 13.88 -9.39
N PRO A 154 3.15 14.25 -10.47
CA PRO A 154 2.15 13.41 -11.14
C PRO A 154 2.60 11.98 -11.52
N PRO A 155 3.81 11.71 -12.05
CA PRO A 155 4.19 10.35 -12.42
C PRO A 155 4.40 9.44 -11.20
N MET A 156 4.93 9.98 -10.10
CA MET A 156 5.09 9.24 -8.83
C MET A 156 3.73 8.99 -8.17
N LEU A 157 2.82 9.97 -8.25
CA LEU A 157 1.45 9.84 -7.78
C LEU A 157 0.71 8.69 -8.47
N LEU A 158 0.84 8.55 -9.80
CA LEU A 158 0.21 7.45 -10.54
C LEU A 158 0.66 6.07 -10.04
N ASN A 159 1.95 5.90 -9.74
CA ASN A 159 2.46 4.66 -9.19
C ASN A 159 1.88 4.38 -7.78
N ALA A 160 1.85 5.41 -6.92
CA ALA A 160 1.28 5.31 -5.58
C ALA A 160 -0.23 4.97 -5.62
N GLN A 161 -0.99 5.62 -6.51
CA GLN A 161 -2.41 5.34 -6.73
C GLN A 161 -2.65 3.93 -7.26
N GLY A 162 -1.81 3.43 -8.17
CA GLY A 162 -1.88 2.05 -8.66
C GLY A 162 -1.72 1.03 -7.52
N LYS A 163 -0.75 1.25 -6.62
CA LYS A 163 -0.57 0.43 -5.42
C LYS A 163 -1.76 0.54 -4.48
N LEU A 164 -2.26 1.76 -4.23
CA LEU A 164 -3.42 2.01 -3.37
C LEU A 164 -4.67 1.27 -3.89
N ALA A 165 -4.96 1.34 -5.19
CA ALA A 165 -6.08 0.63 -5.80
C ALA A 165 -5.96 -0.89 -5.60
N SER A 166 -4.75 -1.42 -5.78
CA SER A 166 -4.42 -2.84 -5.59
C SER A 166 -4.67 -3.31 -4.16
N VAL A 167 -4.29 -2.51 -3.16
CA VAL A 167 -4.56 -2.83 -1.74
C VAL A 167 -6.05 -2.74 -1.42
N LYS A 168 -6.76 -1.73 -1.95
CA LYS A 168 -8.21 -1.57 -1.73
C LYS A 168 -9.02 -2.73 -2.29
N ILE A 169 -8.67 -3.23 -3.49
CA ILE A 169 -9.27 -4.45 -4.06
C ILE A 169 -9.06 -5.62 -3.11
N SER A 170 -7.82 -5.88 -2.67
CA SER A 170 -7.54 -6.99 -1.74
C SER A 170 -8.21 -6.85 -0.37
N ALA A 171 -8.58 -5.62 0.02
CA ALA A 171 -9.31 -5.34 1.26
C ALA A 171 -10.85 -5.45 1.10
N GLY A 172 -11.36 -5.66 -0.13
CA GLY A 172 -12.78 -5.65 -0.46
C GLY A 172 -13.41 -4.25 -0.54
N ASP A 173 -12.63 -3.16 -0.47
CA ASP A 173 -13.14 -1.79 -0.64
C ASP A 173 -13.23 -1.43 -2.13
N TYR A 174 -14.21 -2.02 -2.81
CA TYR A 174 -14.42 -1.84 -4.24
C TYR A 174 -14.83 -0.40 -4.62
N HIS A 175 -15.64 0.26 -3.77
CA HIS A 175 -16.01 1.67 -3.98
C HIS A 175 -14.80 2.58 -3.91
N GLY A 176 -13.95 2.40 -2.89
CA GLY A 176 -12.72 3.15 -2.75
C GLY A 176 -11.68 2.85 -3.83
N ALA A 177 -11.67 1.64 -4.39
CA ALA A 177 -10.82 1.31 -5.54
C ALA A 177 -11.30 2.03 -6.81
N LEU A 178 -12.61 2.07 -7.04
CA LEU A 178 -13.20 2.75 -8.20
C LEU A 178 -12.90 4.25 -8.23
N SER A 179 -12.93 4.92 -7.07
CA SER A 179 -12.57 6.34 -6.98
C SER A 179 -11.10 6.57 -7.32
N VAL A 180 -10.19 5.74 -6.80
CA VAL A 180 -8.75 5.83 -7.09
C VAL A 180 -8.46 5.62 -8.58
N PHE A 181 -9.09 4.65 -9.25
CA PHE A 181 -8.93 4.46 -10.70
C PHE A 181 -9.45 5.65 -11.51
N THR A 182 -10.52 6.29 -11.06
CA THR A 182 -11.04 7.51 -11.71
C THR A 182 -10.07 8.67 -11.54
N ASP A 183 -9.49 8.84 -10.35
CA ASP A 183 -8.46 9.84 -10.09
C ASP A 183 -7.20 9.59 -10.91
N MET A 184 -6.80 8.34 -11.12
CA MET A 184 -5.66 7.98 -11.98
C MET A 184 -5.88 8.44 -13.41
N VAL A 185 -7.07 8.25 -13.98
CA VAL A 185 -7.40 8.74 -15.33
C VAL A 185 -7.29 10.25 -15.39
N GLY A 186 -7.83 10.96 -14.38
CA GLY A 186 -7.70 12.41 -14.26
C GLY A 186 -6.23 12.87 -14.14
N THR A 187 -5.39 12.14 -13.41
CA THR A 187 -3.96 12.44 -13.28
C THR A 187 -3.22 12.26 -14.61
N VAL A 188 -3.50 11.18 -15.37
CA VAL A 188 -2.90 11.00 -16.71
C VAL A 188 -3.28 12.13 -17.66
N GLN A 189 -4.56 12.55 -17.66
CA GLN A 189 -5.04 13.66 -18.49
C GLN A 189 -4.38 15.00 -18.14
N LYS A 190 -3.98 15.22 -16.88
CA LYS A 190 -3.20 16.40 -16.46
C LYS A 190 -1.76 16.37 -16.96
N ILE A 191 -1.17 15.17 -17.08
CA ILE A 191 0.24 15.01 -17.51
C ILE A 191 0.37 15.19 -19.02
N THR A 192 -0.52 14.56 -19.79
CA THR A 192 -0.43 14.55 -21.24
C THR A 192 -1.81 14.59 -21.90
N LEU A 193 -1.90 15.39 -22.96
CA LEU A 193 -3.06 15.46 -23.83
C LEU A 193 -3.15 14.24 -24.75
N SER A 194 -2.01 13.58 -25.01
CA SER A 194 -1.90 12.38 -25.84
C SER A 194 -1.11 11.31 -25.06
N PRO A 195 -1.77 10.34 -24.40
CA PRO A 195 -1.09 9.29 -23.67
C PRO A 195 -0.28 8.43 -24.65
N PHE A 196 0.96 8.11 -24.28
CA PHE A 196 1.85 7.25 -25.03
C PHE A 196 2.61 6.32 -24.08
N GLY A 197 2.86 5.08 -24.52
CA GLY A 197 3.63 4.09 -23.77
C GLY A 197 3.04 3.75 -22.40
N VAL A 198 3.81 3.96 -21.34
CA VAL A 198 3.38 3.59 -19.96
C VAL A 198 2.04 4.21 -19.58
N TYR A 199 1.72 5.42 -20.07
CA TYR A 199 0.44 6.06 -19.79
C TYR A 199 -0.75 5.40 -20.50
N THR A 200 -0.54 4.82 -21.69
CA THR A 200 -1.60 4.06 -22.36
C THR A 200 -1.87 2.76 -21.59
N ASP A 201 -0.82 2.07 -21.13
CA ASP A 201 -0.97 0.84 -20.36
C ASP A 201 -1.72 1.07 -19.04
N VAL A 202 -1.40 2.18 -18.35
CA VAL A 202 -2.12 2.61 -17.15
C VAL A 202 -3.59 2.89 -17.44
N LEU A 203 -3.90 3.60 -18.54
CA LEU A 203 -5.27 3.90 -18.91
C LEU A 203 -6.07 2.64 -19.30
N VAL A 204 -5.46 1.69 -20.01
CA VAL A 204 -6.07 0.38 -20.34
C VAL A 204 -6.39 -0.37 -19.05
N ARG A 205 -5.43 -0.45 -18.11
CA ARG A 205 -5.66 -1.08 -16.81
C ARG A 205 -6.78 -0.38 -16.03
N CYS A 206 -6.84 0.95 -16.04
CA CYS A 206 -7.92 1.70 -15.41
C CYS A 206 -9.28 1.42 -16.07
N GLU A 207 -9.34 1.35 -17.40
CA GLU A 207 -10.60 1.12 -18.12
C GLU A 207 -11.18 -0.27 -17.82
N ILE A 208 -10.36 -1.32 -17.93
CA ILE A 208 -10.77 -2.70 -17.59
C ILE A 208 -11.23 -2.79 -16.13
N SER A 209 -10.41 -2.27 -15.19
CA SER A 209 -10.71 -2.41 -13.76
C SER A 209 -11.96 -1.63 -13.36
N ARG A 210 -12.19 -0.45 -13.96
CA ARG A 210 -13.43 0.32 -13.73
C ARG A 210 -14.66 -0.42 -14.25
N VAL A 211 -14.60 -1.04 -15.44
CA VAL A 211 -15.70 -1.85 -15.98
C VAL A 211 -16.05 -2.97 -15.01
N LEU A 212 -15.05 -3.78 -14.60
CA LEU A 212 -15.26 -4.91 -13.69
C LEU A 212 -15.82 -4.46 -12.33
N LEU A 213 -15.27 -3.39 -11.74
CA LEU A 213 -15.78 -2.87 -10.47
C LEU A 213 -17.22 -2.34 -10.56
N ILE A 214 -17.61 -1.74 -11.69
CA ILE A 214 -18.99 -1.30 -11.90
C ILE A 214 -19.94 -2.49 -12.03
N LEU A 215 -19.53 -3.54 -12.74
CA LEU A 215 -20.31 -4.78 -12.88
C LEU A 215 -20.52 -5.46 -11.53
N LEU A 216 -19.48 -5.47 -10.67
CA LEU A 216 -19.55 -6.02 -9.32
C LEU A 216 -20.43 -5.18 -8.40
N LEU A 217 -20.24 -3.85 -8.38
CA LEU A 217 -20.93 -2.96 -7.45
C LEU A 217 -22.40 -2.67 -7.82
N ARG A 218 -22.77 -2.84 -9.10
CA ARG A 218 -24.07 -2.46 -9.67
C ARG A 218 -24.61 -1.13 -9.09
N PRO A 219 -23.84 -0.04 -9.19
CA PRO A 219 -24.18 1.20 -8.50
C PRO A 219 -25.53 1.74 -8.98
N THR A 220 -26.30 2.31 -8.06
CA THR A 220 -27.57 2.97 -8.44
C THR A 220 -27.29 4.29 -9.16
N PRO A 221 -28.13 4.74 -10.11
CA PRO A 221 -27.88 5.92 -10.95
C PRO A 221 -27.60 7.22 -10.18
N GLN A 222 -28.01 7.30 -8.92
CA GLN A 222 -27.81 8.47 -8.05
C GLN A 222 -26.38 8.58 -7.50
N THR A 223 -25.63 7.46 -7.49
CA THR A 223 -24.28 7.36 -6.91
C THR A 223 -23.17 7.36 -7.95
N ILE A 224 -23.54 7.31 -9.24
CA ILE A 224 -22.60 7.18 -10.35
C ILE A 224 -22.14 8.58 -10.79
N SER A 225 -20.82 8.81 -10.78
CA SER A 225 -20.23 10.00 -11.43
C SER A 225 -20.57 10.04 -12.92
N PRO A 226 -20.86 11.22 -13.52
CA PRO A 226 -21.23 11.32 -14.94
C PRO A 226 -20.20 10.71 -15.91
N GLU A 227 -18.92 10.65 -15.52
CA GLU A 227 -17.89 9.98 -16.31
C GLU A 227 -18.01 8.45 -16.30
N LEU A 228 -18.41 7.88 -15.16
CA LEU A 228 -18.66 6.45 -15.02
C LEU A 228 -19.93 6.05 -15.77
N ALA A 229 -20.97 6.90 -15.76
CA ALA A 229 -22.19 6.68 -16.52
C ALA A 229 -21.91 6.60 -18.04
N LYS A 230 -21.11 7.54 -18.58
CA LYS A 230 -20.66 7.50 -19.98
C LYS A 230 -19.85 6.25 -20.31
N LEU A 231 -19.03 5.79 -19.37
CA LEU A 231 -18.25 4.57 -19.55
C LEU A 231 -19.16 3.34 -19.63
N VAL A 232 -20.19 3.26 -18.77
CA VAL A 232 -21.17 2.16 -18.85
C VAL A 232 -21.92 2.23 -20.17
N GLU A 233 -22.45 3.39 -20.54
CA GLU A 233 -23.17 3.59 -21.80
C GLU A 233 -22.35 3.09 -23.01
N LYS A 234 -21.06 3.44 -23.06
CA LYS A 234 -20.13 3.01 -24.11
C LYS A 234 -20.09 1.48 -24.29
N TYR A 235 -20.16 0.72 -23.21
CA TYR A 235 -20.10 -0.74 -23.25
C TYR A 235 -21.48 -1.41 -23.33
N THR A 236 -22.56 -0.70 -23.01
CA THR A 236 -23.93 -1.21 -23.17
C THR A 236 -24.47 -1.06 -24.59
N TRP A 237 -24.07 0.00 -25.31
CA TRP A 237 -24.50 0.18 -26.70
C TRP A 237 -23.63 -0.68 -27.61
N VAL A 238 -24.27 -1.54 -28.42
CA VAL A 238 -23.62 -2.33 -29.48
C VAL A 238 -23.19 -1.39 -30.62
N SER A 239 -22.16 -0.59 -30.36
CA SER A 239 -21.55 0.35 -31.31
C SER A 239 -20.06 0.03 -31.45
N ALA A 240 -19.52 0.28 -32.65
CA ALA A 240 -18.09 0.13 -32.89
C ALA A 240 -17.27 1.10 -32.02
N PRO A 241 -16.03 0.75 -31.64
CA PRO A 241 -15.21 1.62 -30.80
C PRO A 241 -14.84 2.91 -31.52
N ASP A 242 -14.98 4.05 -30.82
CA ASP A 242 -14.51 5.35 -31.29
C ASP A 242 -13.01 5.34 -31.62
N GLN A 243 -12.54 6.26 -32.48
CA GLN A 243 -11.12 6.41 -32.83
C GLN A 243 -10.20 6.49 -31.60
N LYS A 244 -10.65 7.15 -30.51
CA LYS A 244 -9.92 7.25 -29.24
C LYS A 244 -9.84 5.91 -28.49
N THR A 245 -10.90 5.12 -28.58
CA THR A 245 -10.96 3.78 -27.98
C THR A 245 -10.08 2.82 -28.76
N LYS A 246 -10.09 2.89 -30.10
CA LYS A 246 -9.20 2.08 -30.96
C LYS A 246 -7.72 2.39 -30.73
N SER A 247 -7.38 3.64 -30.38
CA SER A 247 -6.00 4.00 -30.03
C SER A 247 -5.58 3.51 -28.63
N LEU A 248 -6.53 3.15 -27.78
CA LEU A 248 -6.28 2.74 -26.41
C LEU A 248 -6.37 1.22 -26.22
N LEU A 249 -7.41 0.60 -26.78
CA LEU A 249 -7.78 -0.80 -26.64
C LEU A 249 -7.78 -1.46 -28.03
N SER A 250 -7.41 -2.75 -28.08
CA SER A 250 -7.64 -3.54 -29.28
C SER A 250 -9.14 -3.72 -29.52
N GLU A 251 -9.56 -3.82 -30.79
CA GLU A 251 -10.97 -4.04 -31.14
C GLU A 251 -11.50 -5.33 -30.51
N GLU A 252 -10.68 -6.40 -30.48
CA GLU A 252 -11.01 -7.66 -29.83
C GLU A 252 -11.34 -7.49 -28.34
N LEU A 253 -10.48 -6.82 -27.57
CA LEU A 253 -10.69 -6.62 -26.14
C LEU A 253 -11.91 -5.74 -25.87
N PHE A 254 -12.15 -4.73 -26.71
CA PHE A 254 -13.33 -3.88 -26.60
C PHE A 254 -14.63 -4.69 -26.77
N PHE A 255 -14.71 -5.55 -27.79
CA PHE A 255 -15.88 -6.38 -28.01
C PHE A 255 -16.06 -7.43 -26.91
N LEU A 256 -14.99 -8.04 -26.42
CA LEU A 256 -15.07 -8.98 -25.29
C LEU A 256 -15.61 -8.30 -24.02
N LEU A 257 -15.19 -7.06 -23.73
CA LEU A 257 -15.71 -6.29 -22.60
C LEU A 257 -17.19 -5.91 -22.80
N GLN A 258 -17.61 -5.56 -24.02
CA GLN A 258 -19.03 -5.34 -24.33
C GLN A 258 -19.84 -6.61 -24.09
N SER A 259 -19.39 -7.75 -24.62
CA SER A 259 -20.04 -9.05 -24.40
C SER A 259 -20.15 -9.40 -22.92
N LEU A 260 -19.10 -9.14 -22.14
CA LEU A 260 -19.13 -9.36 -20.68
C LEU A 260 -20.17 -8.48 -19.98
N VAL A 261 -20.23 -7.19 -20.33
CA VAL A 261 -21.24 -6.28 -19.75
C VAL A 261 -22.66 -6.75 -20.09
N MET A 262 -22.89 -7.19 -21.33
CA MET A 262 -24.19 -7.71 -21.76
C MET A 262 -24.55 -9.02 -21.05
N ALA A 263 -23.63 -9.97 -20.94
CA ALA A 263 -23.86 -11.23 -20.23
C ALA A 263 -24.21 -11.00 -18.75
N CYS A 264 -23.51 -10.07 -18.08
CA CYS A 264 -23.83 -9.67 -16.71
C CYS A 264 -25.22 -9.01 -16.57
N GLN A 265 -25.68 -8.27 -17.58
CA GLN A 265 -27.02 -7.66 -17.59
C GLN A 265 -28.13 -8.67 -17.85
N CYS A 266 -27.90 -9.63 -18.74
CA CYS A 266 -28.81 -10.73 -19.03
C CYS A 266 -28.82 -11.80 -17.93
N GLN A 267 -27.90 -11.73 -16.96
CA GLN A 267 -27.69 -12.74 -15.92
C GLN A 267 -27.37 -14.13 -16.50
N GLU A 268 -26.61 -14.18 -17.60
CA GLU A 268 -26.23 -15.43 -18.26
C GLU A 268 -24.87 -15.92 -17.76
N LEU A 269 -24.87 -16.83 -16.78
CA LEU A 269 -23.65 -17.35 -16.17
C LEU A 269 -22.76 -18.13 -17.17
N ASP A 270 -23.36 -18.98 -18.00
CA ASP A 270 -22.64 -19.81 -18.98
C ASP A 270 -21.85 -18.94 -19.97
N ALA A 271 -22.45 -17.84 -20.42
CA ALA A 271 -21.80 -16.89 -21.33
C ALA A 271 -20.58 -16.20 -20.67
N ILE A 272 -20.63 -15.92 -19.37
CA ILE A 272 -19.50 -15.32 -18.63
C ILE A 272 -18.35 -16.31 -18.52
N ILE A 273 -18.64 -17.59 -18.25
CA ILE A 273 -17.63 -18.65 -18.14
C ILE A 273 -16.93 -18.88 -19.49
N GLU A 274 -17.68 -18.85 -20.60
CA GLU A 274 -17.07 -18.93 -21.94
C GLU A 274 -16.14 -17.72 -22.20
N LEU A 275 -16.61 -16.50 -21.89
CA LEU A 275 -15.86 -15.26 -22.06
C LEU A 275 -14.62 -15.18 -21.15
N GLU A 276 -14.64 -15.80 -19.97
CA GLU A 276 -13.52 -15.81 -19.02
C GLU A 276 -12.24 -16.34 -19.68
N SER A 277 -12.36 -17.43 -20.44
CA SER A 277 -11.22 -18.05 -21.13
C SER A 277 -10.55 -17.12 -22.15
N ASP A 278 -11.37 -16.34 -22.87
CA ASP A 278 -10.92 -15.37 -23.87
C ASP A 278 -10.37 -14.08 -23.25
N LEU A 279 -10.92 -13.66 -22.11
CA LEU A 279 -10.48 -12.47 -21.37
C LEU A 279 -9.19 -12.71 -20.56
N TRP A 280 -8.90 -13.97 -20.18
CA TRP A 280 -7.78 -14.33 -19.30
C TRP A 280 -6.41 -13.88 -19.81
N LYS A 281 -6.25 -13.81 -21.14
CA LYS A 281 -5.00 -13.38 -21.80
C LYS A 281 -4.76 -11.88 -21.72
N TYR A 282 -5.81 -11.08 -21.51
CA TYR A 282 -5.71 -9.63 -21.39
C TYR A 282 -5.69 -9.14 -19.94
N PHE A 283 -6.21 -9.94 -18.99
CA PHE A 283 -6.35 -9.54 -17.60
C PHE A 283 -5.08 -9.80 -16.76
N CYS A 284 -4.75 -8.85 -15.90
CA CYS A 284 -3.82 -9.07 -14.80
C CYS A 284 -4.48 -9.87 -13.67
N ASN A 285 -3.68 -10.41 -12.73
CA ASN A 285 -4.19 -11.25 -11.63
C ASN A 285 -5.31 -10.57 -10.83
N GLU A 286 -5.19 -9.27 -10.55
CA GLU A 286 -6.21 -8.52 -9.80
C GLU A 286 -7.52 -8.37 -10.58
N GLN A 287 -7.47 -8.29 -11.91
CA GLN A 287 -8.66 -8.25 -12.76
C GLN A 287 -9.32 -9.63 -12.88
N LYS A 288 -8.51 -10.70 -12.78
CA LYS A 288 -9.01 -12.08 -12.73
C LYS A 288 -9.74 -12.33 -11.42
N GLU A 289 -9.14 -11.95 -10.29
CA GLU A 289 -9.80 -11.99 -8.97
C GLU A 289 -11.13 -11.22 -8.98
N LEU A 290 -11.18 -10.04 -9.59
CA LEU A 290 -12.44 -9.28 -9.73
C LEU A 290 -13.48 -10.01 -10.59
N LEU A 291 -13.06 -10.67 -11.67
CA LEU A 291 -13.98 -11.45 -12.53
C LEU A 291 -14.53 -12.67 -11.78
N GLU A 292 -13.67 -13.39 -11.05
CA GLU A 292 -14.08 -14.49 -10.18
C GLU A 292 -15.11 -14.02 -9.14
N CYS A 293 -14.89 -12.87 -8.49
CA CYS A 293 -15.88 -12.28 -7.57
C CYS A 293 -17.23 -11.98 -8.25
N ILE A 294 -17.24 -11.53 -9.51
CA ILE A 294 -18.48 -11.30 -10.26
C ILE A 294 -19.21 -12.62 -10.50
N VAL A 295 -18.48 -13.68 -10.88
CA VAL A 295 -19.04 -15.02 -11.10
C VAL A 295 -19.61 -15.60 -9.80
N GLU A 296 -18.92 -15.41 -8.66
CA GLU A 296 -19.40 -15.84 -7.35
C GLU A 296 -20.68 -15.10 -6.91
N GLU A 297 -20.73 -13.78 -7.08
CA GLU A 297 -21.92 -12.96 -6.77
C GLU A 297 -23.13 -13.35 -7.63
N MET A 298 -22.91 -13.68 -8.91
CA MET A 298 -23.97 -14.14 -9.80
C MET A 298 -24.48 -15.54 -9.42
N ASN A 299 -23.58 -16.49 -9.13
CA ASN A 299 -23.95 -17.81 -8.62
C ASN A 299 -24.73 -17.74 -7.30
N ASN A 300 -24.41 -16.79 -6.43
CA ASN A 300 -25.13 -16.59 -5.17
C ASN A 300 -26.50 -15.93 -5.37
N SER A 301 -26.67 -15.14 -6.43
CA SER A 301 -27.95 -14.48 -6.76
C SER A 301 -28.99 -15.44 -7.35
N GLU A 302 -28.58 -16.59 -7.90
CA GLU A 302 -29.47 -17.62 -8.44
C GLU A 302 -30.03 -18.58 -7.38
N LYS A 303 -29.52 -18.56 -6.14
CA LYS A 303 -29.98 -19.39 -5.01
C LYS A 303 -31.00 -18.67 -4.14
#